data_AF-A0A3C0FQ68-F1
#
_entry.id   AF-A0A3C0FQ68-F1
#
_cell.length_a   1.000
_cell.length_b   1.000
_cell.length_c   1.000
_cell.angle_alpha   90.00
_cell.angle_beta   90.00
_cell.angle_gamma   90.00
#
_symmetry.space_group_name_H-M   'P 1'
#
loop_
_entity.id
_entity.type
_entity.pdbx_description
1 polymer ?
#
loop_
_entity_poly.entity_id
_entity_poly.type
_entity_poly.pdbx_seq_one_letter_code
_entity_poly.pdbx_strand_id
1 'polypeptide(L)' 'MTKMANITPKHFNWRMEGDVAVISLDRPDRKNPLTFDSYAELRDTFR' A
#
# COMPACT_ATOMS: atom_id res chain seq x y z
N MET A 1 17.52 1.15 8.74
CA MET A 1 16.14 0.62 8.91
C MET A 1 15.14 1.75 8.66
N THR A 2 14.84 2.11 7.40
CA THR A 2 13.81 3.12 7.07
C THR A 2 13.38 3.05 5.60
N LYS A 3 13.37 1.87 4.98
CA LYS A 3 12.98 1.75 3.55
C LYS A 3 11.46 1.94 3.33
N MET A 4 10.65 1.68 4.36
CA MET A 4 9.19 1.68 4.29
C MET A 4 8.55 3.08 4.29
N ALA A 5 9.23 4.11 4.80
CA ALA A 5 8.65 5.47 4.89
C ALA A 5 8.56 6.20 3.54
N ASN A 6 9.37 5.82 2.55
CA ASN A 6 9.45 6.49 1.24
C ASN A 6 8.77 5.70 0.11
N ILE A 7 7.91 4.73 0.44
CA ILE A 7 7.23 3.97 -0.59
C ILE A 7 6.05 4.80 -1.13
N THR A 8 5.97 4.93 -2.45
CA THR A 8 4.87 5.60 -3.15
C THR A 8 4.15 4.57 -4.02
N PRO A 9 3.23 3.77 -3.47
CA PRO A 9 2.50 2.78 -4.24
C PRO A 9 1.55 3.46 -5.22
N LYS A 10 1.32 2.83 -6.37
CA LYS A 10 0.42 3.36 -7.39
C LYS A 10 -1.04 3.00 -7.16
N HIS A 11 -1.30 1.92 -6.43
CA HIS A 11 -2.64 1.33 -6.32
C HIS A 11 -3.34 1.59 -4.99
N PHE A 12 -2.59 2.00 -3.97
CA PHE A 12 -3.11 2.27 -2.64
C PHE A 12 -2.40 3.46 -2.01
N ASN A 13 -3.13 4.17 -1.16
CA ASN A 13 -2.56 5.20 -0.31
C ASN A 13 -1.76 4.52 0.80
N TRP A 14 -0.52 4.99 0.97
CA TRP A 14 0.41 4.54 1.99
C TRP A 14 0.77 5.71 2.89
N ARG A 15 0.62 5.51 4.20
CA ARG A 15 1.05 6.46 5.22
C ARG A 15 1.74 5.71 6.34
N MET A 16 2.88 6.21 6.79
CA MET A 16 3.53 5.74 8.00
C MET A 16 3.18 6.68 9.16
N GLU A 17 2.68 6.10 10.25
CA GLU A 17 2.44 6.78 11.52
C GLU A 17 3.37 6.17 12.57
N GLY A 18 4.58 6.72 12.69
CA GLY A 18 5.65 6.17 13.52
C GLY A 18 6.05 4.77 13.05
N ASP A 19 5.79 3.76 13.89
CA ASP A 19 6.06 2.35 13.60
C ASP A 19 4.86 1.61 12.97
N VAL A 20 3.75 2.31 12.72
CA VAL A 20 2.52 1.73 12.15
C VAL A 20 2.36 2.16 10.69
N ALA A 21 2.19 1.18 9.79
CA ALA A 21 1.85 1.42 8.39
C ALA A 21 0.32 1.42 8.19
N VAL A 22 -0.23 2.53 7.72
CA VAL A 22 -1.65 2.69 7.36
C VAL A 22 -1.79 2.59 5.84
N ILE A 23 -2.57 1.59 5.41
CA ILE A 23 -2.85 1.31 4.00
C ILE A 23 -4.32 1.58 3.71
N SER A 24 -4.61 2.34 2.67
CA SER A 24 -5.99 2.63 2.25
C SER A 24 -6.16 2.46 0.74
N LEU A 25 -7.19 1.73 0.35
CA LEU A 25 -7.54 1.52 -1.06
C LEU A 25 -8.54 2.61 -1.48
N ASP A 26 -8.12 3.54 -2.33
CA ASP A 26 -8.94 4.66 -2.81
C ASP A 26 -9.57 4.35 -4.19
N ARG A 27 -10.15 3.14 -4.32
CA ARG A 27 -10.92 2.74 -5.51
C ARG A 27 -12.33 2.27 -5.14
N PRO A 28 -13.15 3.16 -4.55
CA PRO A 28 -14.52 2.83 -4.16
C PRO A 28 -15.37 2.40 -5.36
N ASP A 29 -15.10 2.92 -6.56
CA ASP A 29 -15.88 2.71 -7.79
C ASP A 29 -15.93 1.26 -8.27
N ARG A 30 -14.98 0.42 -7.85
CA ARG A 30 -14.90 -0.99 -8.24
C ARG A 30 -15.04 -1.98 -7.09
N LYS A 31 -15.51 -1.54 -5.90
CA LYS A 31 -15.51 -2.34 -4.66
C LYS A 31 -14.11 -2.81 -4.23
N ASN A 32 -13.07 -2.00 -4.44
CA ASN A 32 -11.70 -2.35 -4.05
C ASN A 32 -11.26 -3.76 -4.48
N PRO A 33 -11.30 -4.10 -5.79
CA PRO A 33 -10.80 -5.38 -6.21
C PRO A 33 -9.29 -5.38 -5.94
N LEU A 34 -8.85 -6.28 -5.07
CA LEU A 34 -7.45 -6.65 -4.91
C LEU A 34 -7.02 -7.32 -6.21
N THR A 35 -6.69 -6.50 -7.21
CA THR A 35 -6.01 -6.96 -8.41
C THR A 35 -4.67 -7.55 -7.98
N PHE A 36 -4.22 -8.60 -8.68
CA PHE A 36 -2.97 -9.27 -8.38
C PHE A 36 -1.78 -8.30 -8.30
N ASP A 37 -1.78 -7.26 -9.13
CA ASP A 37 -0.77 -6.19 -9.11
C ASP A 37 -0.73 -5.41 -7.78
N SER A 38 -1.89 -5.10 -7.20
CA SER A 38 -1.98 -4.40 -5.90
C SER A 38 -1.48 -5.27 -4.76
N TYR A 39 -1.73 -6.58 -4.81
CA TYR A 39 -1.25 -7.53 -3.81
C TYR A 39 0.25 -7.80 -3.94
N ALA A 40 0.76 -7.90 -5.17
CA ALA A 40 2.19 -8.04 -5.44
C ALA A 40 2.97 -6.81 -4.95
N GLU A 41 2.46 -5.61 -5.22
CA GLU A 41 3.03 -4.36 -4.74
C GLU A 41 3.02 -4.32 -3.20
N LEU A 42 1.90 -4.71 -2.55
CA LEU A 42 1.83 -4.79 -1.09
C LEU A 42 2.84 -5.80 -0.51
N ARG A 43 2.94 -7.00 -1.06
CA ARG A 43 3.91 -8.00 -0.61
C ARG A 43 5.35 -7.49 -0.75
N ASP A 44 5.66 -6.85 -1.88
CA ASP A 44 7.00 -6.35 -2.14
C ASP A 44 7.34 -5.13 -1.25
N THR A 45 6.33 -4.37 -0.78
CA THR A 45 6.54 -3.29 0.21
C THR A 45 6.89 -3.78 1.62
N PHE A 46 6.50 -5.00 2.00
CA PHE A 46 6.76 -5.58 3.32
C PHE A 46 8.01 -6.49 3.39
N ARG A 47 8.74 -6.62 2.29
CA ARG A 47 9.93 -7.47 2.17
C ARG A 47 11.23 -6.70 2.41
#